data_AF-A0A9D1I4D4-F1
#
_entry.id   AF-A0A9D1I4D4-F1
#
_cell.length_a   1.000
_cell.length_b   1.000
_cell.length_c   1.000
_cell.angle_alpha   90.00
_cell.angle_beta   90.00
_cell.angle_gamma   90.00
#
_symmetry.space_group_name_H-M   'P 1'
#
loop_
_entity.id
_entity.type
_entity.pdbx_description
1 polymer ?
#
loop_
_entity_poly.entity_id
_entity_poly.type
_entity_poly.pdbx_seq_one_letter_code
_entity_poly.pdbx_strand_id
1 'polypeptide(L)'
;MAAKFAGVENYPVMIASCLLYAVANAFYWQLMPSMIYDVCEVDELMSGEKRSGTVISLQALSESVSIAVGLQMLGVILEMAGFDSEAAVQPDTALEWVENAFVLIPGAAMMAVALIMRKFPMTKEVFERVKDALEKREKGENPDVTQLTEIFR
;
A
#
# COMPACT_ATOMS: atom_id res chain seq x y z
N MET A 1 6.82 6.84 23.85
CA MET A 1 5.42 7.17 24.26
C MET A 1 4.34 6.55 23.33
N ALA A 2 4.59 6.32 22.04
CA ALA A 2 3.66 5.68 21.11
C ALA A 2 3.49 4.16 21.36
N ALA A 3 4.54 3.43 21.77
CA ALA A 3 4.34 2.05 22.22
C ALA A 3 3.67 1.98 23.60
N LYS A 4 3.84 3.01 24.44
CA LYS A 4 3.07 3.14 25.69
C LYS A 4 1.57 3.37 25.43
N PHE A 5 1.18 3.94 24.29
CA PHE A 5 -0.23 4.10 23.91
C PHE A 5 -0.91 2.76 23.55
N ALA A 6 -0.12 1.76 23.13
CA ALA A 6 -0.62 0.41 22.83
C ALA A 6 -0.71 -0.50 24.08
N GLY A 7 -0.26 -0.05 25.26
CA GLY A 7 -0.44 -0.81 26.51
C GLY A 7 0.12 -2.24 26.46
N VAL A 8 1.22 -2.47 25.75
CA VAL A 8 1.83 -3.81 25.64
C VAL A 8 2.73 -4.05 26.86
N GLU A 9 2.10 -4.16 28.03
CA GLU A 9 2.81 -4.47 29.28
C GLU A 9 2.94 -5.99 29.51
N ASN A 10 2.28 -6.80 28.68
CA ASN A 10 2.15 -8.25 28.84
C ASN A 10 2.55 -9.02 27.57
N TYR A 11 3.39 -10.05 27.71
CA TYR A 11 3.75 -11.02 26.66
C TYR A 11 2.57 -11.50 25.78
N PRO A 12 1.39 -11.85 26.31
CA PRO A 12 0.24 -12.25 25.49
C PRO A 12 -0.31 -11.12 24.59
N VAL A 13 -0.24 -9.85 25.02
CA VAL A 13 -0.68 -8.71 24.20
C VAL A 13 0.27 -8.50 23.03
N MET A 14 1.58 -8.69 23.24
CA MET A 14 2.59 -8.63 22.19
C MET A 14 2.36 -9.73 21.14
N ILE A 15 2.06 -10.96 21.58
CA ILE A 15 1.73 -12.06 20.68
C ILE A 15 0.46 -11.74 19.88
N ALA A 16 -0.58 -11.22 20.53
CA ALA A 16 -1.82 -10.84 19.86
C ALA A 16 -1.61 -9.71 18.82
N SER A 17 -0.81 -8.69 19.13
CA SER A 17 -0.49 -7.61 18.18
C SER A 17 0.33 -8.11 16.99
N CYS A 18 1.29 -9.01 17.21
CA CYS A 18 2.06 -9.62 16.14
C CYS A 18 1.18 -10.49 15.22
N LEU A 19 0.22 -11.24 15.77
CA LEU A 19 -0.73 -12.02 14.98
C LEU A 19 -1.64 -11.12 14.14
N LEU A 20 -2.15 -10.04 14.72
CA LEU A 20 -2.97 -9.07 13.99
C LEU A 20 -2.17 -8.40 12.85
N TYR A 21 -0.91 -8.02 13.11
CA TYR A 21 -0.02 -7.49 12.08
C TYR A 21 0.26 -8.52 10.98
N ALA A 22 0.51 -9.79 11.33
CA ALA A 22 0.76 -10.84 10.35
C ALA A 22 -0.44 -11.08 9.42
N VAL A 23 -1.65 -11.11 9.98
CA VAL A 23 -2.89 -11.24 9.22
C VAL A 23 -3.10 -10.02 8.31
N ALA A 24 -2.93 -8.81 8.82
CA ALA A 24 -3.05 -7.59 8.03
C ALA A 24 -2.02 -7.56 6.87
N ASN A 25 -0.77 -7.95 7.14
CA ASN A 25 0.28 -8.01 6.14
C ASN A 25 -0.02 -9.07 5.07
N ALA A 26 -0.58 -10.22 5.44
CA ALA A 26 -1.00 -11.25 4.49
C ALA A 26 -2.10 -10.74 3.55
N PHE A 27 -3.11 -10.04 4.08
CA PHE A 27 -4.14 -9.41 3.24
C PHE A 27 -3.56 -8.35 2.32
N TYR A 28 -2.66 -7.51 2.81
CA TYR A 28 -2.02 -6.46 2.01
C TYR A 28 -1.25 -7.03 0.82
N TRP A 29 -0.38 -8.01 1.05
CA TRP A 29 0.40 -8.66 0.00
C TRP A 29 -0.46 -9.45 -1.00
N GLN A 30 -1.64 -9.90 -0.61
CA GLN A 30 -2.53 -10.63 -1.51
C GLN A 30 -3.46 -9.71 -2.32
N LEU A 31 -3.95 -8.63 -1.71
CA LEU A 31 -4.88 -7.69 -2.35
C LEU A 31 -4.17 -6.73 -3.30
N MET A 32 -2.99 -6.24 -2.93
CA MET A 32 -2.24 -5.27 -3.73
C MET A 32 -1.96 -5.76 -5.17
N PRO A 33 -1.40 -6.96 -5.41
CA PRO A 33 -1.20 -7.43 -6.78
C PRO A 33 -2.52 -7.64 -7.52
N SER A 34 -3.58 -8.14 -6.85
CA SER A 34 -4.90 -8.30 -7.46
C SER A 34 -5.44 -6.96 -7.98
N MET A 35 -5.39 -5.92 -7.15
CA MET A 35 -5.86 -4.58 -7.53
C MET A 35 -5.08 -3.99 -8.71
N ILE A 36 -3.77 -4.25 -8.78
CA ILE A 36 -2.95 -3.81 -9.92
C ILE A 36 -3.38 -4.54 -11.20
N TYR A 37 -3.66 -5.85 -11.13
CA TYR A 37 -4.18 -6.60 -12.26
C TYR A 37 -5.56 -6.09 -12.71
N ASP A 38 -6.48 -5.78 -11.78
CA ASP A 38 -7.79 -5.22 -12.12
C ASP A 38 -7.65 -3.90 -12.91
N VAL A 39 -6.68 -3.04 -12.52
CA VAL A 39 -6.37 -1.80 -13.24
C VAL A 39 -5.75 -2.09 -14.61
N CYS A 40 -4.89 -3.11 -14.72
CA CYS A 40 -4.32 -3.51 -16.01
C CYS A 40 -5.40 -4.00 -16.99
N GLU A 41 -6.41 -4.72 -16.51
CA GLU A 41 -7.54 -5.17 -17.32
C GLU A 41 -8.37 -3.99 -17.84
N VAL A 42 -8.64 -2.98 -16.99
CA VAL A 42 -9.31 -1.75 -17.41
C VAL A 42 -8.48 -0.99 -18.45
N ASP A 43 -7.16 -0.88 -18.27
CA ASP A 43 -6.27 -0.23 -19.24
C ASP A 43 -6.23 -0.98 -20.58
N GLU A 44 -6.19 -2.31 -20.56
CA GLU A 44 -6.26 -3.16 -21.75
C GLU A 44 -7.59 -2.97 -22.49
N LEU A 45 -8.71 -2.89 -21.75
CA LEU A 45 -10.02 -2.63 -22.32
C LEU A 45 -10.13 -1.24 -22.96
N MET A 46 -9.42 -0.24 -22.46
CA MET A 46 -9.42 1.12 -23.02
C MET A 46 -8.46 1.24 -24.22
N SER A 47 -7.21 0.80 -24.03
CA SER A 47 -6.16 0.94 -25.05
C SER A 47 -6.28 -0.08 -26.17
N GLY A 48 -6.93 -1.23 -25.94
CA GLY A 48 -6.97 -2.35 -26.88
C GLY A 48 -5.64 -3.09 -27.04
N GLU A 49 -4.62 -2.72 -26.27
CA GLU A 49 -3.31 -3.36 -26.25
C GLU A 49 -3.01 -3.84 -24.83
N LYS A 50 -2.43 -5.04 -24.73
CA LYS A 50 -2.04 -5.64 -23.46
C LYS A 50 -0.76 -4.99 -22.92
N ARG A 51 -0.91 -3.95 -22.11
CA ARG A 51 0.20 -3.16 -21.51
C ARG A 51 0.55 -3.50 -20.06
N SER A 52 0.08 -4.66 -19.58
CA SER A 52 0.31 -5.15 -18.21
C SER A 52 1.79 -5.11 -17.77
N GLY A 53 2.73 -5.47 -18.66
CA GLY A 53 4.17 -5.42 -18.35
C GLY A 53 4.70 -4.01 -18.08
N THR A 54 4.16 -2.99 -18.73
CA THR A 54 4.56 -1.59 -18.51
C THR A 54 3.99 -1.06 -17.19
N VAL A 55 2.74 -1.41 -16.86
CA VAL A 55 2.11 -1.01 -15.60
C VAL A 55 2.82 -1.66 -14.41
N ILE A 56 3.13 -2.97 -14.50
CA ILE A 56 3.83 -3.69 -13.44
C ILE A 56 5.27 -3.16 -13.26
N SER A 57 5.98 -2.85 -14.35
CA SER A 57 7.33 -2.30 -14.24
C SER A 57 7.34 -0.88 -13.67
N LEU A 58 6.36 -0.03 -14.00
CA LEU A 58 6.19 1.28 -13.38
C LEU A 58 5.87 1.17 -11.88
N GLN A 59 5.03 0.21 -11.48
CA GLN A 59 4.75 -0.07 -10.08
C GLN A 59 6.03 -0.44 -9.32
N ALA A 60 6.82 -1.38 -9.85
CA ALA A 60 8.07 -1.81 -9.21
C ALA A 60 9.11 -0.68 -9.11
N LEU A 61 9.16 0.19 -10.13
CA LEU A 61 9.99 1.39 -10.09
C LEU A 61 9.52 2.36 -9.00
N SER A 62 8.20 2.62 -8.92
CA SER A 62 7.60 3.47 -7.90
C SER A 62 7.87 2.92 -6.49
N GLU A 63 7.78 1.61 -6.29
CA GLU A 63 8.11 0.94 -5.03
C GLU A 63 9.58 1.16 -4.65
N SER A 64 10.50 0.94 -5.59
CA SER A 64 11.94 1.13 -5.36
C SER A 64 12.29 2.57 -4.98
N VAL A 65 11.67 3.55 -5.65
CA VAL A 65 11.83 4.97 -5.32
C VAL A 65 11.27 5.27 -3.93
N SER A 66 10.09 4.72 -3.60
CA SER A 66 9.46 4.91 -2.29
C SER A 66 10.32 4.35 -1.16
N ILE A 67 10.91 3.17 -1.36
CA ILE A 67 11.84 2.55 -0.41
C ILE A 67 13.09 3.44 -0.24
N ALA A 68 13.70 3.90 -1.33
CA ALA A 68 14.87 4.76 -1.27
C ALA A 68 14.60 6.07 -0.49
N VAL A 69 13.47 6.73 -0.78
CA VAL A 69 13.04 7.94 -0.07
C VAL A 69 12.73 7.63 1.40
N GLY A 70 12.07 6.51 1.69
CA GLY A 70 11.74 6.08 3.05
C GLY A 70 12.98 5.80 3.89
N LEU A 71 13.98 5.09 3.35
CA LEU A 71 15.26 4.86 4.02
C LEU A 71 16.02 6.17 4.25
N GLN A 72 16.05 7.07 3.27
CA GLN A 72 16.71 8.36 3.43
C GLN A 72 16.05 9.21 4.52
N MET A 73 14.71 9.25 4.54
CA MET A 73 13.93 9.95 5.56
C MET A 73 14.20 9.35 6.95
N LEU A 74 14.23 8.01 7.05
CA LEU A 74 14.56 7.32 8.28
C LEU A 74 15.96 7.67 8.78
N GLY A 75 16.96 7.75 7.89
CA GLY A 75 18.32 8.15 8.24
C GLY A 75 18.38 9.55 8.84
N VAL A 76 17.67 10.52 8.25
CA VAL A 76 17.60 11.90 8.78
C VAL A 76 16.91 11.93 10.16
N ILE A 77 15.84 11.15 10.34
CA ILE A 77 15.15 11.06 11.63
C ILE A 77 16.08 10.49 12.72
N LEU A 78 16.88 9.48 12.38
CA LEU A 78 17.86 8.89 13.31
C LEU A 78 18.96 9.88 13.69
N GLU A 79 19.47 10.64 12.71
CA GLU A 79 20.47 11.69 12.95
C GLU A 79 19.91 12.81 13.84
N MET A 80 18.69 13.28 13.55
CA MET A 80 18.00 14.29 14.36
C MET A 80 17.65 13.80 15.77
N ALA A 81 17.39 12.50 15.95
CA ALA A 81 17.14 11.90 17.25
C ALA A 81 18.40 11.80 18.11
N GLY A 82 19.59 12.10 17.57
CA GLY A 82 20.87 11.99 18.27
C GLY A 82 21.33 10.54 18.44
N PHE A 83 20.98 9.66 17.49
CA PHE A 83 21.41 8.26 17.50
C PHE A 83 22.94 8.16 17.37
N ASP A 84 23.59 7.63 18.41
CA ASP A 84 25.05 7.43 18.44
C ASP A 84 25.41 5.96 18.29
N SER A 85 25.99 5.59 17.14
CA SER A 85 26.35 4.21 16.82
C SER A 85 27.44 3.63 17.73
N GLU A 86 28.23 4.48 18.40
CA GLU A 86 29.33 4.08 19.29
C GLU A 86 28.94 4.06 20.78
N ALA A 87 27.78 4.60 21.14
CA ALA A 87 27.30 4.58 22.52
C ALA A 87 26.77 3.19 22.93
N ALA A 88 27.32 2.62 24.01
CA ALA A 88 26.88 1.33 24.56
C ALA A 88 25.43 1.36 25.08
N VAL A 89 24.91 2.55 25.43
CA VAL A 89 23.52 2.78 25.83
C VAL A 89 23.03 4.03 25.11
N GLN A 90 21.99 3.87 24.28
CA GLN A 90 21.31 4.98 23.60
C GLN A 90 20.55 5.84 24.62
N PRO A 91 20.48 7.17 24.44
CA PRO A 91 19.69 8.01 25.32
C PRO A 91 18.20 7.67 25.18
N ASP A 92 17.48 7.61 26.31
CA ASP A 92 16.05 7.26 26.36
C ASP A 92 15.19 8.16 25.44
N THR A 93 15.59 9.42 25.26
CA THR A 93 14.95 10.35 24.34
C THR A 93 15.10 9.93 22.88
N ALA A 94 16.26 9.40 22.45
CA ALA A 94 16.45 8.92 21.08
C ALA A 94 15.57 7.70 20.81
N LEU A 95 15.50 6.76 21.77
CA LEU A 95 14.64 5.58 21.67
C LEU A 95 13.16 5.96 21.54
N GLU A 96 12.68 6.92 22.34
CA GLU A 96 11.29 7.39 22.24
C GLU A 96 10.98 8.09 20.92
N TRP A 97 11.93 8.89 20.39
CA TRP A 97 11.76 9.56 19.10
C TRP A 97 11.70 8.58 17.95
N VAL A 98 12.57 7.57 17.95
CA VAL A 98 12.60 6.51 16.93
C VAL A 98 11.31 5.70 16.98
N GLU A 99 10.91 5.23 18.16
CA GLU A 99 9.67 4.48 18.34
C GLU A 99 8.44 5.27 17.85
N ASN A 100 8.33 6.55 18.23
CA ASN A 100 7.22 7.38 17.78
C ASN A 100 7.24 7.61 16.27
N ALA A 101 8.41 7.86 15.67
CA ALA A 101 8.52 8.08 14.23
C ALA A 101 8.11 6.85 13.41
N PHE A 102 8.53 5.65 13.85
CA PHE A 102 8.16 4.38 13.22
C PHE A 102 6.68 4.02 13.36
N VAL A 103 5.96 4.58 14.34
CA VAL A 103 4.51 4.34 14.49
C VAL A 103 3.70 5.45 13.80
N LEU A 104 4.05 6.71 14.02
CA LEU A 104 3.29 7.86 13.51
C LEU A 104 3.41 8.00 11.99
N ILE A 105 4.59 7.80 11.41
CA ILE A 105 4.79 8.00 9.96
C ILE A 105 4.03 6.92 9.17
N PRO A 106 4.22 5.61 9.42
CA PRO A 106 3.44 4.58 8.73
C PRO A 106 1.96 4.64 9.09
N GLY A 107 1.61 4.96 10.34
CA GLY A 107 0.21 5.10 10.76
C GLY A 107 -0.52 6.21 10.01
N ALA A 108 0.10 7.38 9.86
CA ALA A 108 -0.44 8.49 9.08
C ALA A 108 -0.54 8.13 7.59
N ALA A 109 0.46 7.43 7.04
CA ALA A 109 0.43 6.95 5.67
C ALA A 109 -0.72 5.95 5.43
N MET A 110 -0.93 4.99 6.33
CA MET A 110 -2.05 4.04 6.25
C MET A 110 -3.41 4.73 6.35
N MET A 111 -3.53 5.76 7.20
CA MET A 111 -4.74 6.58 7.28
C MET A 111 -5.01 7.31 5.96
N ALA A 112 -3.98 7.88 5.34
CA ALA A 112 -4.10 8.52 4.03
C ALA A 112 -4.53 7.52 2.94
N VAL A 113 -3.95 6.31 2.93
CA VAL A 113 -4.35 5.22 2.03
C VAL A 113 -5.81 4.84 2.24
N ALA A 114 -6.26 4.67 3.49
CA ALA A 114 -7.64 4.35 3.80
C ALA A 114 -8.63 5.41 3.28
N LEU A 115 -8.25 6.70 3.35
CA LEU A 115 -9.05 7.79 2.80
C LEU A 115 -9.11 7.77 1.27
N ILE A 116 -8.00 7.43 0.60
CA ILE A 116 -7.95 7.29 -0.86
C ILE A 116 -8.76 6.07 -1.31
N MET A 117 -8.65 4.94 -0.61
CA MET A 117 -9.41 3.72 -0.92
C MET A 117 -10.92 3.94 -0.82
N ARG A 118 -11.40 4.86 0.02
CA ARG A 118 -12.84 5.20 0.07
C ARG A 118 -13.37 5.77 -1.25
N LYS A 119 -12.50 6.35 -2.07
CA LYS A 119 -12.83 6.83 -3.43
C LYS A 119 -12.52 5.81 -4.51
N PHE A 120 -12.07 4.60 -4.17
CA PHE A 120 -11.73 3.59 -5.15
C PHE A 120 -13.02 3.06 -5.82
N PRO A 121 -13.21 3.28 -7.13
CA PRO A 121 -14.47 3.00 -7.82
C PRO A 121 -14.61 1.52 -8.24
N MET A 122 -13.59 0.69 -8.02
CA MET A 122 -13.60 -0.72 -8.42
C MET A 122 -14.41 -1.55 -7.43
N THR A 123 -15.70 -1.70 -7.68
CA THR A 123 -16.55 -2.69 -7.01
C THR A 123 -16.53 -4.01 -7.76
N LYS A 124 -16.96 -5.10 -7.12
CA LYS A 124 -17.07 -6.42 -7.77
C LYS A 124 -17.93 -6.38 -9.03
N GLU A 125 -19.01 -5.59 -9.01
CA GLU A 125 -19.90 -5.40 -10.16
C GLU A 125 -19.20 -4.71 -11.33
N VAL A 126 -18.31 -3.75 -11.04
CA VAL A 126 -17.50 -3.08 -12.07
C VAL A 126 -16.48 -4.07 -12.65
N PHE A 127 -15.83 -4.89 -11.81
CA PHE A 127 -14.88 -5.90 -12.25
C PHE A 127 -15.52 -6.94 -13.19
N GLU A 128 -16.70 -7.48 -12.83
CA GLU A 128 -17.42 -8.43 -13.70
C GLU A 128 -17.79 -7.79 -15.04
N ARG A 129 -18.22 -6.52 -15.05
CA ARG A 129 -18.52 -5.78 -16.29
C ARG A 129 -17.29 -5.58 -17.17
N VAL A 130 -16.13 -5.28 -16.59
CA VAL A 130 -14.85 -5.12 -17.31
C VAL A 130 -14.45 -6.45 -17.96
N LYS A 131 -14.56 -7.56 -17.21
CA LYS A 131 -14.26 -8.89 -17.72
C LYS A 131 -15.20 -9.31 -18.86
N ASP A 132 -16.51 -9.09 -18.71
CA ASP A 132 -17.50 -9.36 -19.76
C ASP A 132 -17.22 -8.53 -21.03
N ALA A 133 -16.81 -7.27 -20.87
CA ALA A 133 -16.45 -6.40 -21.98
C ALA A 133 -15.16 -6.84 -22.69
N LEU A 134 -14.15 -7.31 -21.95
CA LEU A 134 -12.93 -7.91 -22.50
C LEU A 134 -13.23 -9.17 -23.31
N GLU A 135 -14.07 -10.09 -22.80
CA GLU A 135 -14.46 -11.32 -23.52
C GLU A 135 -15.21 -11.03 -24.82
N LYS A 136 -16.08 -10.01 -24.84
CA LYS A 136 -16.77 -9.56 -26.07
C LYS A 136 -15.78 -9.01 -27.09
N ARG A 137 -14.78 -8.27 -26.62
CA ARG A 137 -13.72 -7.70 -27.46
C ARG A 137 -12.84 -8.79 -28.09
N GLU A 138 -12.51 -9.82 -27.31
CA GLU A 138 -11.76 -11.00 -27.81
C GLU A 138 -12.55 -11.78 -28.88
N LYS A 139 -13.89 -11.80 -28.77
CA LYS A 139 -14.80 -12.37 -29.78
C LYS A 139 -14.98 -11.48 -31.03
N GLY A 140 -14.35 -10.31 -31.08
CA GLY A 140 -14.43 -9.38 -32.21
C GLY A 140 -15.65 -8.45 -32.19
N GLU A 141 -16.40 -8.40 -31.09
CA GLU A 141 -17.48 -7.43 -30.89
C GLU A 141 -16.90 -6.14 -30.30
N ASN A 142 -17.29 -4.96 -30.81
CA ASN A 142 -16.90 -3.68 -30.19
C ASN A 142 -17.71 -3.45 -28.91
N PRO A 143 -17.11 -3.53 -27.71
CA PRO A 143 -17.84 -3.34 -26.47
C PRO A 143 -18.16 -1.85 -26.31
N ASP A 144 -19.37 -1.55 -25.85
CA ASP A 144 -19.76 -0.17 -25.52
C ASP A 144 -19.10 0.28 -24.21
N VAL A 145 -17.87 0.79 -24.32
CA VAL A 145 -17.05 1.32 -23.20
C VAL A 145 -17.68 2.54 -22.52
N THR A 146 -18.74 3.13 -23.09
CA THR A 146 -19.45 4.28 -22.52
C THR A 146 -20.04 3.95 -21.14
N GLN A 147 -20.41 2.69 -20.89
CA GLN A 147 -20.96 2.24 -19.60
C GLN A 147 -19.92 2.15 -18.47
N LEU A 148 -18.62 2.26 -18.78
CA LEU A 148 -17.52 2.22 -17.82
C LEU A 148 -17.01 3.63 -17.45
N THR A 149 -17.63 4.69 -17.98
CA THR A 149 -17.29 6.08 -17.62
C THR A 149 -17.54 6.40 -16.14
N GLU A 150 -18.38 5.62 -15.44
CA GLU A 150 -18.56 5.71 -13.98
C GLU A 150 -17.28 5.39 -13.18
N ILE A 151 -16.33 4.62 -13.75
CA ILE A 151 -15.02 4.35 -13.12
C ILE A 151 -14.17 5.63 -13.06
N PHE A 152 -14.42 6.60 -13.94
CA PHE A 152 -13.56 7.77 -14.14
C PHE A 152 -14.10 9.06 -13.50
N ARG A 153 -15.15 8.99 -12.66
CA ARG A 153 -15.77 10.15 -12.00
C ARG A 153 -15.44 10.21 -10.51
#